data_AF-A0AAV1YY34-F1
#
_entry.id   AF-A0AAV1YY34-F1
#
_cell.length_a   1.000
_cell.length_b   1.000
_cell.length_c   1.000
_cell.angle_alpha   90.00
_cell.angle_beta   90.00
_cell.angle_gamma   90.00
#
_symmetry.space_group_name_H-M   'P 1'
#
loop_
_entity.id
_entity.type
_entity.pdbx_description
1 polymer ?
#
loop_
_entity_poly.entity_id
_entity_poly.type
_entity_poly.pdbx_seq_one_letter_code
_entity_poly.pdbx_strand_id
1 'polypeptide(L)'
;MKLLTKIKSSYLLARFYCSKSYFISTPIFYVNGAPHIGHMQSCLYADAFSRIQHLLGKNVTFCTGTDEHGLKVQQAAVRAKKQPLEYCTEMSAKFQEIFKKGDIQYTHFIRTTDKEHKETVQNFWLKLKGNGHIKKGMYEGWYSVTDEAFVPSSQIKEVKEGNTVKMVSIETGSVVEKMFEENYVFDLSHFQGDLLQWLSKDVIKPSVFGDHVRKWIKEGLNDLSISRPKSRISWGIPVPNDDSQIIYVWLDALVNYLTVGHYGGNEFMWPIDCHIIGKDILKFHAIYWPAFLLAAGYNLPKQIFCHSHWTVNHEKVCEKCQPILVVHIVHDYNKMSKSKGNVIDPISLINRYGCDGFRYFLLRASVPTNDTS
;
A
#
# COMPACT_ATOMS: atom_id res chain seq x y z
N MET A 1 37.46 -39.34 26.28
CA MET A 1 36.94 -39.07 24.91
C MET A 1 35.47 -39.48 24.71
N LYS A 2 34.56 -39.24 25.69
CA LYS A 2 33.13 -39.59 25.60
C LYS A 2 32.15 -38.52 26.13
N LEU A 3 32.63 -37.30 26.43
CA LEU A 3 31.76 -36.18 26.86
C LEU A 3 31.49 -35.12 25.77
N LEU A 4 32.31 -35.05 24.72
CA LEU A 4 32.19 -34.04 23.64
C LEU A 4 31.20 -34.40 22.53
N THR A 5 30.74 -35.66 22.46
CA THR A 5 29.79 -36.13 21.44
C THR A 5 28.32 -35.91 21.82
N LYS A 6 28.00 -35.66 23.11
CA LYS A 6 26.62 -35.36 23.54
C LYS A 6 26.23 -33.89 23.38
N ILE A 7 27.19 -32.97 23.30
CA ILE A 7 26.91 -31.52 23.20
C ILE A 7 26.65 -31.10 21.73
N LYS A 8 27.16 -31.82 20.72
CA LYS A 8 26.88 -31.51 19.32
C LYS A 8 25.48 -31.95 18.84
N SER A 9 24.85 -32.91 19.52
CA SER A 9 23.54 -33.43 19.11
C SER A 9 22.40 -32.50 19.52
N SER A 10 22.49 -31.83 20.68
CA SER A 10 21.47 -30.86 21.13
C SER A 10 21.45 -29.56 20.31
N TYR A 11 22.59 -29.07 19.82
CA TYR A 11 22.65 -27.89 18.93
C TYR A 11 22.15 -28.17 17.51
N LEU A 12 22.30 -29.40 17.01
CA LEU A 12 21.77 -29.81 15.70
C LEU A 12 20.28 -30.19 15.77
N LEU A 13 19.83 -30.78 16.88
CA LEU A 13 18.40 -31.01 17.15
C LEU A 13 17.63 -29.71 17.46
N ALA A 14 18.32 -28.65 17.93
CA ALA A 14 17.73 -27.33 18.10
C ALA A 14 17.30 -26.69 16.76
N ARG A 15 17.87 -27.10 15.62
CA ARG A 15 17.47 -26.63 14.28
C ARG A 15 16.13 -27.20 13.80
N PHE A 16 15.59 -28.21 14.49
CA PHE A 16 14.24 -28.72 14.28
C PHE A 16 13.20 -28.10 15.24
N TYR A 17 13.59 -27.12 16.07
CA TYR A 17 12.59 -26.30 16.75
C TYR A 17 11.83 -25.51 15.70
N CYS A 18 10.54 -25.85 15.57
CA CYS A 18 9.51 -25.13 14.83
C CYS A 18 9.79 -23.62 14.81
N SER A 19 10.45 -23.15 13.74
CA SER A 19 10.77 -21.73 13.59
C SER A 19 9.44 -21.02 13.40
N LYS A 20 9.02 -20.23 14.39
CA LYS A 20 7.76 -19.48 14.29
C LYS A 20 7.78 -18.67 12.99
N SER A 21 6.78 -18.88 12.15
CA SER A 21 6.60 -18.10 10.93
C SER A 21 6.40 -16.62 11.27
N TYR A 22 6.91 -15.74 10.41
CA TYR A 22 6.70 -14.30 10.52
C TYR A 22 6.37 -13.74 9.14
N PHE A 23 5.17 -13.17 8.98
CA PHE A 23 4.74 -12.58 7.72
C PHE A 23 4.79 -11.05 7.81
N ILE A 24 5.67 -10.44 7.02
CA ILE A 24 5.80 -8.99 6.84
C ILE A 24 5.46 -8.59 5.40
N SER A 25 4.81 -7.43 5.24
CA SER A 25 4.55 -6.88 3.91
C SER A 25 4.92 -5.41 3.80
N THR A 26 5.18 -4.97 2.57
CA THR A 26 5.08 -3.55 2.18
C THR A 26 3.70 -3.30 1.58
N PRO A 27 3.38 -2.07 1.15
CA PRO A 27 2.35 -1.86 0.16
C PRO A 27 2.78 -2.49 -1.16
N ILE A 28 1.83 -2.72 -2.06
CA ILE A 28 2.11 -2.87 -3.48
C ILE A 28 2.08 -1.49 -4.14
N PHE A 29 3.00 -1.24 -5.07
CA PHE A 29 3.24 0.11 -5.59
C PHE A 29 2.56 0.34 -6.93
N TYR A 30 1.84 1.44 -7.03
CA TYR A 30 1.09 1.82 -8.22
C TYR A 30 2.02 2.09 -9.42
N VAL A 31 1.80 1.42 -10.56
CA VAL A 31 2.73 1.43 -11.71
C VAL A 31 2.57 2.60 -12.69
N ASN A 32 1.91 3.69 -12.32
CA ASN A 32 1.68 4.86 -13.19
C ASN A 32 2.92 5.74 -13.48
N GLY A 33 4.12 5.29 -13.08
CA GLY A 33 5.37 6.04 -13.23
C GLY A 33 6.52 5.35 -12.51
N ALA A 34 7.74 5.82 -12.78
CA ALA A 34 8.96 5.20 -12.30
C ALA A 34 9.05 5.13 -10.75
N PRO A 35 9.70 4.11 -10.20
CA PRO A 35 9.98 4.02 -8.78
C PRO A 35 10.87 5.17 -8.27
N HIS A 36 10.60 5.65 -7.06
CA HIS A 36 11.36 6.71 -6.39
C HIS A 36 11.65 6.35 -4.93
N ILE A 37 12.38 7.21 -4.22
CA ILE A 37 12.87 6.96 -2.86
C ILE A 37 11.78 6.63 -1.83
N GLY A 38 10.57 7.19 -1.97
CA GLY A 38 9.42 6.84 -1.14
C GLY A 38 9.06 5.33 -1.17
N HIS A 39 9.13 4.66 -2.33
CA HIS A 39 8.88 3.21 -2.38
C HIS A 39 10.02 2.43 -1.73
N MET A 40 11.26 2.89 -1.93
CA MET A 40 12.43 2.30 -1.28
C MET A 40 12.35 2.38 0.24
N GLN A 41 11.82 3.46 0.80
CA GLN A 41 11.69 3.62 2.24
C GLN A 41 10.82 2.51 2.86
N SER A 42 9.63 2.24 2.30
CA SER A 42 8.76 1.17 2.81
C SER A 42 9.45 -0.21 2.71
N CYS A 43 10.09 -0.49 1.56
CA CYS A 43 10.84 -1.73 1.36
C CYS A 43 12.02 -1.87 2.31
N LEU A 44 12.74 -0.79 2.61
CA LEU A 44 13.88 -0.80 3.53
C LEU A 44 13.44 -1.05 4.98
N TYR A 45 12.34 -0.46 5.41
CA TYR A 45 11.77 -0.79 6.71
C TYR A 45 11.39 -2.27 6.78
N ALA A 46 10.66 -2.78 5.80
CA ALA A 46 10.27 -4.19 5.78
C ALA A 46 11.48 -5.13 5.73
N ASP A 47 12.50 -4.81 4.93
CA ASP A 47 13.75 -5.57 4.83
C ASP A 47 14.55 -5.56 6.13
N ALA A 48 14.68 -4.41 6.79
CA ALA A 48 15.35 -4.29 8.08
C ALA A 48 14.66 -5.14 9.16
N PHE A 49 13.32 -5.06 9.23
CA PHE A 49 12.53 -5.90 10.15
C PHE A 49 12.69 -7.38 9.78
N SER A 50 12.56 -7.75 8.50
CA SER A 50 12.74 -9.14 8.03
C SER A 50 14.10 -9.71 8.46
N ARG A 51 15.19 -8.97 8.26
CA ARG A 51 16.55 -9.38 8.64
C ARG A 51 16.68 -9.56 10.15
N ILE A 52 16.09 -8.68 10.98
CA ILE A 52 16.07 -8.86 12.44
C ILE A 52 15.33 -10.16 12.81
N GLN A 53 14.21 -10.45 12.16
CA GLN A 53 13.42 -11.65 12.46
C GLN A 53 14.14 -12.93 12.05
N HIS A 54 14.89 -12.91 10.94
CA HIS A 54 15.80 -14.00 10.57
C HIS A 54 16.92 -14.19 11.61
N LEU A 55 17.52 -13.12 12.13
CA LEU A 55 18.50 -13.19 13.22
C LEU A 55 17.90 -13.79 14.51
N LEU A 56 16.60 -13.57 14.74
CA LEU A 56 15.83 -14.19 15.82
C LEU A 56 15.38 -15.63 15.52
N GLY A 57 15.84 -16.22 14.41
CA GLY A 57 15.57 -17.62 14.06
C GLY A 57 14.18 -17.89 13.50
N LYS A 58 13.45 -16.87 13.03
CA LYS A 58 12.13 -17.04 12.43
C LYS A 58 12.21 -17.40 10.94
N ASN A 59 11.21 -18.14 10.47
CA ASN A 59 10.98 -18.31 9.04
C ASN A 59 10.16 -17.11 8.54
N VAL A 60 10.74 -16.26 7.71
CA VAL A 60 10.13 -14.98 7.33
C VAL A 60 9.56 -15.08 5.92
N THR A 61 8.30 -14.70 5.77
CA THR A 61 7.69 -14.36 4.49
C THR A 61 7.67 -12.86 4.38
N PHE A 62 8.36 -12.32 3.39
CA PHE A 62 8.37 -10.89 3.06
C PHE A 62 7.73 -10.70 1.69
N CYS A 63 6.53 -10.11 1.67
CA CYS A 63 5.78 -9.75 0.47
C CYS A 63 5.97 -8.27 0.09
N THR A 64 6.30 -8.03 -1.18
CA THR A 64 6.23 -6.72 -1.84
C THR A 64 5.63 -6.89 -3.23
N GLY A 65 5.42 -5.82 -3.99
CA GLY A 65 4.87 -5.96 -5.34
C GLY A 65 4.37 -4.68 -5.97
N THR A 66 3.55 -4.85 -7.01
CA THR A 66 3.01 -3.77 -7.84
C THR A 66 1.50 -3.84 -7.98
N ASP A 67 0.87 -2.68 -7.84
CA ASP A 67 -0.54 -2.45 -8.13
C ASP A 67 -0.68 -1.96 -9.58
N GLU A 68 -1.31 -2.80 -10.39
CA GLU A 68 -1.27 -2.73 -11.84
C GLU A 68 -2.63 -2.44 -12.48
N HIS A 69 -3.72 -2.28 -11.71
CA HIS A 69 -5.04 -2.00 -12.27
C HIS A 69 -5.50 -0.54 -12.00
N GLY A 70 -6.62 -0.15 -12.61
CA GLY A 70 -7.25 1.14 -12.38
C GLY A 70 -7.01 2.18 -13.48
N LEU A 71 -7.72 3.31 -13.35
CA LEU A 71 -7.82 4.32 -14.40
C LEU A 71 -6.49 5.02 -14.65
N LYS A 72 -5.73 5.32 -13.59
CA LYS A 72 -4.44 6.00 -13.73
C LYS A 72 -3.39 5.13 -14.44
N VAL A 73 -3.35 3.83 -14.18
CA VAL A 73 -2.48 2.91 -14.94
C VAL A 73 -2.91 2.86 -16.40
N GLN A 74 -4.22 2.73 -16.67
CA GLN A 74 -4.75 2.75 -18.03
C GLN A 74 -4.35 4.04 -18.78
N GLN A 75 -4.51 5.21 -18.15
CA GLN A 75 -4.11 6.49 -18.72
C GLN A 75 -2.59 6.62 -18.91
N ALA A 76 -1.79 6.06 -18.01
CA ALA A 76 -0.33 6.06 -18.14
C ALA A 76 0.12 5.19 -19.32
N ALA A 77 -0.46 4.01 -19.50
CA ALA A 77 -0.20 3.12 -20.64
C ALA A 77 -0.58 3.78 -21.97
N VAL A 78 -1.76 4.43 -22.04
CA VAL A 78 -2.20 5.19 -23.22
C VAL A 78 -1.23 6.32 -23.57
N ARG A 79 -0.78 7.11 -22.58
CA ARG A 79 0.22 8.18 -22.79
C ARG A 79 1.57 7.63 -23.25
N ALA A 80 1.96 6.45 -22.77
CA ALA A 80 3.14 5.73 -23.21
C ALA A 80 2.97 5.04 -24.58
N LYS A 81 1.77 5.08 -25.17
CA LYS A 81 1.41 4.39 -26.43
C LYS A 81 1.65 2.88 -26.37
N LYS A 82 1.38 2.27 -25.21
CA LYS A 82 1.56 0.83 -24.96
C LYS A 82 0.25 0.17 -24.54
N GLN A 83 0.15 -1.14 -24.75
CA GLN A 83 -0.91 -1.91 -24.13
C GLN A 83 -0.74 -1.95 -22.60
N PRO A 84 -1.82 -1.92 -21.81
CA PRO A 84 -1.70 -1.85 -20.35
C PRO A 84 -0.84 -2.94 -19.73
N LEU A 85 -0.99 -4.21 -20.16
CA LEU A 85 -0.18 -5.32 -19.62
C LEU A 85 1.31 -5.18 -19.93
N GLU A 86 1.65 -4.72 -21.14
CA GLU A 86 3.03 -4.48 -21.55
C GLU A 86 3.64 -3.36 -20.71
N TYR A 87 2.93 -2.23 -20.56
CA TYR A 87 3.34 -1.11 -19.72
C TYR A 87 3.55 -1.54 -18.26
N CYS A 88 2.61 -2.29 -17.69
CA CYS A 88 2.72 -2.77 -16.31
C CYS A 88 3.93 -3.69 -16.14
N THR A 89 4.14 -4.64 -17.07
CA THR A 89 5.27 -5.58 -17.03
C THR A 89 6.60 -4.83 -17.04
N GLU A 90 6.73 -3.81 -17.88
CA GLU A 90 7.94 -3.00 -17.98
C GLU A 90 8.17 -2.15 -16.72
N MET A 91 7.12 -1.58 -16.13
CA MET A 91 7.22 -0.82 -14.88
C MET A 91 7.56 -1.71 -13.69
N SER A 92 6.93 -2.88 -13.58
CA SER A 92 7.20 -3.84 -12.49
C SER A 92 8.64 -4.34 -12.53
N ALA A 93 9.21 -4.55 -13.72
CA ALA A 93 10.63 -4.85 -13.88
C ALA A 93 11.54 -3.74 -13.32
N LYS A 94 11.17 -2.46 -13.51
CA LYS A 94 11.93 -1.32 -12.93
C LYS A 94 11.87 -1.32 -11.41
N PHE A 95 10.72 -1.66 -10.80
CA PHE A 95 10.61 -1.81 -9.35
C PHE A 95 11.54 -2.92 -8.84
N GLN A 96 11.51 -4.09 -9.48
CA GLN A 96 12.40 -5.21 -9.14
C GLN A 96 13.88 -4.83 -9.30
N GLU A 97 14.25 -4.10 -10.34
CA GLU A 97 15.63 -3.64 -10.56
C GLU A 97 16.10 -2.73 -9.43
N ILE A 98 15.29 -1.74 -9.03
CA ILE A 98 15.65 -0.83 -7.94
C ILE A 98 15.76 -1.59 -6.62
N PHE A 99 14.85 -2.52 -6.33
CA PHE A 99 14.90 -3.33 -5.11
C PHE A 99 16.15 -4.22 -5.07
N LYS A 100 16.54 -4.80 -6.22
CA LYS A 100 17.78 -5.54 -6.36
C LYS A 100 19.00 -4.65 -6.12
N LYS A 101 19.04 -3.45 -6.70
CA LYS A 101 20.14 -2.49 -6.49
C LYS A 101 20.25 -2.00 -5.04
N GLY A 102 19.12 -1.90 -4.35
CA GLY A 102 19.06 -1.54 -2.92
C GLY A 102 19.23 -2.71 -1.95
N ASP A 103 19.61 -3.90 -2.43
CA ASP A 103 19.75 -5.14 -1.64
C ASP A 103 18.52 -5.44 -0.75
N ILE A 104 17.32 -5.29 -1.31
CA ILE A 104 16.07 -5.68 -0.65
C ILE A 104 15.85 -7.18 -0.85
N GLN A 105 15.78 -7.92 0.25
CA GLN A 105 15.66 -9.38 0.26
C GLN A 105 14.21 -9.77 0.57
N TYR A 106 13.33 -9.67 -0.42
CA TYR A 106 11.95 -10.13 -0.33
C TYR A 106 11.80 -11.60 -0.75
N THR A 107 10.76 -12.27 -0.25
CA THR A 107 10.44 -13.66 -0.64
C THR A 107 9.49 -13.73 -1.83
N HIS A 108 8.55 -12.78 -1.92
CA HIS A 108 7.50 -12.77 -2.94
C HIS A 108 7.38 -11.36 -3.51
N PHE A 109 7.37 -11.26 -4.84
CA PHE A 109 7.02 -10.06 -5.58
C PHE A 109 5.72 -10.32 -6.33
N ILE A 110 4.59 -9.85 -5.79
CA ILE A 110 3.27 -10.06 -6.37
C ILE A 110 2.94 -8.97 -7.39
N ARG A 111 2.23 -9.34 -8.46
CA ARG A 111 1.63 -8.39 -9.41
C ARG A 111 0.12 -8.58 -9.40
N THR A 112 -0.66 -7.51 -9.34
CA THR A 112 -2.13 -7.68 -9.37
C THR A 112 -2.66 -8.19 -10.71
N THR A 113 -1.83 -8.17 -11.76
CA THR A 113 -2.16 -8.81 -13.05
C THR A 113 -1.99 -10.34 -13.05
N ASP A 114 -1.34 -10.92 -12.05
CA ASP A 114 -1.12 -12.37 -11.93
C ASP A 114 -2.45 -13.13 -11.86
N LYS A 115 -2.51 -14.28 -12.55
CA LYS A 115 -3.74 -15.07 -12.67
C LYS A 115 -4.28 -15.51 -11.31
N GLU A 116 -3.40 -16.04 -10.45
CA GLU A 116 -3.77 -16.51 -9.11
C GLU A 116 -4.30 -15.38 -8.22
N HIS A 117 -3.74 -14.17 -8.35
CA HIS A 117 -4.26 -13.02 -7.63
C HIS A 117 -5.69 -12.69 -8.08
N LYS A 118 -5.93 -12.62 -9.39
CA LYS A 118 -7.28 -12.36 -9.93
C LYS A 118 -8.32 -13.37 -9.44
N GLU A 119 -7.95 -14.65 -9.44
CA GLU A 119 -8.79 -15.72 -8.90
C GLU A 119 -9.04 -15.54 -7.40
N THR A 120 -8.02 -15.16 -6.63
CA THR A 120 -8.15 -14.85 -5.20
C THR A 120 -9.12 -13.69 -4.96
N VAL A 121 -9.00 -12.59 -5.72
CA VAL A 121 -9.90 -11.42 -5.61
C VAL A 121 -11.34 -11.81 -5.92
N GLN A 122 -11.57 -12.59 -6.97
CA GLN A 122 -12.91 -13.04 -7.34
C GLN A 122 -13.52 -13.98 -6.28
N ASN A 123 -12.73 -14.90 -5.73
CA ASN A 123 -13.16 -15.77 -4.64
C ASN A 123 -13.47 -14.97 -3.37
N PHE A 124 -12.63 -14.00 -3.02
CA PHE A 124 -12.84 -13.12 -1.88
C PHE A 124 -14.11 -12.28 -2.04
N TRP A 125 -14.35 -11.74 -3.24
CA TRP A 125 -15.59 -11.05 -3.58
C TRP A 125 -16.83 -11.93 -3.38
N LEU A 126 -16.80 -13.15 -3.91
CA LEU A 126 -17.92 -14.09 -3.76
C LEU A 126 -18.17 -14.43 -2.28
N LYS A 127 -17.11 -14.52 -1.47
CA LYS A 127 -17.23 -14.74 -0.02
C LYS A 127 -17.90 -13.56 0.69
N LEU A 128 -17.47 -12.33 0.42
CA LEU A 128 -18.10 -11.12 0.95
C LEU A 128 -19.59 -11.04 0.57
N LYS A 129 -19.90 -11.32 -0.71
CA LYS A 129 -21.28 -11.34 -1.22
C LYS A 129 -22.11 -12.45 -0.56
N GLY A 130 -21.55 -13.66 -0.44
CA GLY A 130 -22.20 -14.81 0.20
C GLY A 130 -22.50 -14.59 1.68
N ASN A 131 -21.67 -13.80 2.35
CA ASN A 131 -21.89 -13.39 3.74
C ASN A 131 -22.86 -12.20 3.89
N GLY A 132 -23.40 -11.66 2.79
CA GLY A 132 -24.41 -10.60 2.81
C GLY A 132 -23.86 -9.17 2.91
N HIS A 133 -22.53 -9.00 2.80
CA HIS A 133 -21.84 -7.71 2.96
C HIS A 133 -21.66 -6.90 1.66
N ILE A 134 -22.22 -7.39 0.55
CA ILE A 134 -22.19 -6.68 -0.74
C ILE A 134 -23.61 -6.51 -1.27
N LYS A 135 -24.01 -5.27 -1.54
CA LYS A 135 -25.30 -4.92 -2.15
C LYS A 135 -25.07 -4.12 -3.42
N LYS A 136 -25.91 -4.31 -4.44
CA LYS A 136 -25.89 -3.48 -5.65
C LYS A 136 -26.90 -2.35 -5.49
N GLY A 137 -26.50 -1.14 -5.85
CA GLY A 137 -27.40 0.02 -5.75
C GLY A 137 -26.88 1.22 -6.53
N MET A 138 -27.72 2.24 -6.60
CA MET A 138 -27.35 3.51 -7.20
C MET A 138 -26.60 4.36 -6.17
N TYR A 139 -25.38 4.76 -6.49
CA TYR A 139 -24.53 5.53 -5.60
C TYR A 139 -24.36 6.96 -6.16
N GLU A 140 -24.70 7.95 -5.33
CA GLU A 140 -24.48 9.36 -5.61
C GLU A 140 -23.44 9.92 -4.63
N GLY A 141 -22.38 10.56 -5.15
CA GLY A 141 -21.37 11.14 -4.27
C GLY A 141 -20.27 11.92 -4.98
N TRP A 142 -19.44 12.61 -4.20
CA TRP A 142 -18.26 13.30 -4.69
C TRP A 142 -17.12 12.32 -4.88
N TYR A 143 -16.50 12.31 -6.05
CA TYR A 143 -15.44 11.37 -6.41
C TYR A 143 -14.15 12.10 -6.76
N SER A 144 -13.03 11.67 -6.18
CA SER A 144 -11.69 12.10 -6.56
C SER A 144 -11.06 11.08 -7.50
N VAL A 145 -10.78 11.48 -8.74
CA VAL A 145 -9.98 10.66 -9.68
C VAL A 145 -8.54 10.54 -9.20
N THR A 146 -8.02 11.59 -8.54
CA THR A 146 -6.66 11.60 -7.98
C THR A 146 -6.50 10.61 -6.83
N ASP A 147 -7.54 10.38 -6.03
CA ASP A 147 -7.48 9.45 -4.89
C ASP A 147 -8.14 8.09 -5.23
N GLU A 148 -8.81 8.02 -6.39
CA GLU A 148 -9.66 6.92 -6.84
C GLU A 148 -10.75 6.55 -5.83
N ALA A 149 -11.20 7.50 -5.01
CA ALA A 149 -12.11 7.26 -3.91
C ALA A 149 -13.27 8.26 -3.89
N PHE A 150 -14.41 7.82 -3.36
CA PHE A 150 -15.49 8.72 -2.96
C PHE A 150 -15.11 9.48 -1.69
N VAL A 151 -15.39 10.77 -1.68
CA VAL A 151 -15.12 11.70 -0.59
C VAL A 151 -16.45 12.11 0.04
N PRO A 152 -16.62 11.94 1.37
CA PRO A 152 -17.82 12.40 2.06
C PRO A 152 -18.04 13.91 1.90
N SER A 153 -19.30 14.35 1.88
CA SER A 153 -19.64 15.78 1.76
C SER A 153 -19.12 16.64 2.93
N SER A 154 -18.79 16.05 4.08
CA SER A 154 -18.13 16.73 5.20
C SER A 154 -16.63 16.96 4.99
N GLN A 155 -16.03 16.27 4.02
CA GLN A 155 -14.61 16.29 3.71
C GLN A 155 -14.30 16.99 2.38
N ILE A 156 -15.23 17.80 1.87
CA ILE A 156 -15.05 18.64 0.68
C ILE A 156 -15.10 20.11 1.07
N LYS A 157 -14.33 20.94 0.38
CA LYS A 157 -14.40 22.40 0.50
C LYS A 157 -14.42 23.05 -0.88
N GLU A 158 -15.05 24.22 -0.93
CA GLU A 158 -15.02 25.07 -2.10
C GLU A 158 -13.69 25.85 -2.14
N VAL A 159 -13.03 25.86 -3.31
CA VAL A 159 -11.85 26.68 -3.57
C VAL A 159 -12.10 27.49 -4.83
N LYS A 160 -11.91 28.81 -4.71
CA LYS A 160 -11.96 29.75 -5.84
C LYS A 160 -10.58 29.88 -6.47
N GLU A 161 -10.50 29.56 -7.75
CA GLU A 161 -9.28 29.70 -8.55
C GLU A 161 -9.61 30.61 -9.75
N GLY A 162 -9.33 31.91 -9.59
CA GLY A 162 -9.78 32.94 -10.53
C GLY A 162 -11.31 33.08 -10.53
N ASN A 163 -11.93 33.00 -11.72
CA ASN A 163 -13.38 33.04 -11.88
C ASN A 163 -14.05 31.66 -11.75
N THR A 164 -13.28 30.60 -11.48
CA THR A 164 -13.81 29.23 -11.45
C THR A 164 -13.90 28.74 -10.00
N VAL A 165 -15.05 28.16 -9.65
CA VAL A 165 -15.29 27.51 -8.37
C VAL A 165 -15.06 26.00 -8.55
N LYS A 166 -14.17 25.41 -7.74
CA LYS A 166 -13.90 23.98 -7.72
C LYS A 166 -14.19 23.40 -6.34
N MET A 167 -14.73 22.19 -6.31
CA MET A 167 -14.82 21.40 -5.09
C MET A 167 -13.55 20.56 -4.94
N VAL A 168 -12.94 20.58 -3.76
CA VAL A 168 -11.72 19.81 -3.49
C VAL A 168 -11.83 19.02 -2.19
N SER A 169 -11.14 17.88 -2.12
CA SER A 169 -10.94 17.11 -0.88
C SER A 169 -10.18 17.95 0.14
N ILE A 170 -10.66 18.00 1.38
CA ILE A 170 -9.96 18.68 2.48
C ILE A 170 -8.64 17.96 2.82
N GLU A 171 -8.63 16.63 2.73
CA GLU A 171 -7.49 15.78 3.09
C GLU A 171 -6.34 15.89 2.09
N THR A 172 -6.64 15.80 0.79
CA THR A 172 -5.63 15.67 -0.26
C THR A 172 -5.50 16.91 -1.13
N GLY A 173 -6.49 17.82 -1.09
CA GLY A 173 -6.58 18.97 -1.99
C GLY A 173 -6.97 18.61 -3.42
N SER A 174 -7.29 17.34 -3.71
CA SER A 174 -7.66 16.90 -5.06
C SER A 174 -9.04 17.43 -5.46
N VAL A 175 -9.22 17.77 -6.74
CA VAL A 175 -10.53 18.12 -7.30
C VAL A 175 -11.48 16.92 -7.21
N VAL A 176 -12.72 17.17 -6.80
CA VAL A 176 -13.80 16.18 -6.74
C VAL A 176 -14.96 16.56 -7.66
N GLU A 177 -15.60 15.54 -8.22
CA GLU A 177 -16.75 15.69 -9.13
C GLU A 177 -17.94 14.89 -8.61
N LYS A 178 -19.15 15.42 -8.77
CA LYS A 178 -20.38 14.72 -8.38
C LYS A 178 -20.68 13.63 -9.40
N MET A 179 -20.85 12.39 -8.94
CA MET A 179 -21.11 11.23 -9.79
C MET A 179 -22.32 10.46 -9.32
N PHE A 180 -23.03 9.87 -10.29
CA PHE A 180 -24.20 9.02 -10.10
C PHE A 180 -23.99 7.74 -10.90
N GLU A 181 -23.70 6.64 -10.20
CA GLU A 181 -23.32 5.37 -10.82
C GLU A 181 -23.94 4.18 -10.09
N GLU A 182 -24.43 3.21 -10.84
CA GLU A 182 -24.80 1.91 -10.27
C GLU A 182 -23.52 1.16 -9.91
N ASN A 183 -23.33 0.91 -8.62
CA ASN A 183 -22.15 0.27 -8.08
C ASN A 183 -22.54 -0.80 -7.05
N TYR A 184 -21.64 -1.76 -6.85
CA TYR A 184 -21.66 -2.61 -5.68
C TYR A 184 -21.07 -1.86 -4.48
N VAL A 185 -21.75 -1.97 -3.35
CA VAL A 185 -21.48 -1.27 -2.11
C VAL A 185 -21.25 -2.29 -1.00
N PHE A 186 -20.18 -2.08 -0.25
CA PHE A 186 -19.82 -2.80 0.96
C PHE A 186 -20.35 -2.05 2.18
N ASP A 187 -20.97 -2.77 3.11
CA ASP A 187 -21.60 -2.25 4.32
C ASP A 187 -20.59 -1.91 5.42
N LEU A 188 -19.59 -1.07 5.09
CA LEU A 188 -18.50 -0.68 5.98
C LEU A 188 -18.99 -0.12 7.32
N SER A 189 -20.13 0.57 7.33
CA SER A 189 -20.73 1.15 8.53
C SER A 189 -21.01 0.10 9.61
N HIS A 190 -21.31 -1.15 9.21
CA HIS A 190 -21.62 -2.26 10.12
C HIS A 190 -20.44 -2.61 11.05
N PHE A 191 -19.20 -2.44 10.57
CA PHE A 191 -17.99 -2.90 11.26
C PHE A 191 -17.38 -1.88 12.22
N GLN A 192 -18.04 -0.74 12.44
CA GLN A 192 -17.48 0.36 13.24
C GLN A 192 -17.09 -0.09 14.66
N GLY A 193 -17.94 -0.90 15.31
CA GLY A 193 -17.69 -1.42 16.66
C GLY A 193 -16.51 -2.39 16.71
N ASP A 194 -16.46 -3.34 15.78
CA ASP A 194 -15.39 -4.36 15.70
C ASP A 194 -14.02 -3.73 15.45
N LEU A 195 -13.97 -2.72 14.59
CA LEU A 195 -12.74 -1.98 14.31
C LEU A 195 -12.22 -1.25 15.55
N LEU A 196 -13.10 -0.58 16.32
CA LEU A 196 -12.71 0.07 17.58
C LEU A 196 -12.20 -0.95 18.60
N GLN A 197 -12.82 -2.12 18.67
CA GLN A 197 -12.35 -3.20 19.54
C GLN A 197 -10.97 -3.70 19.12
N TRP A 198 -10.73 -3.92 17.83
CA TRP A 198 -9.41 -4.34 17.34
C TRP A 198 -8.33 -3.30 17.63
N LEU A 199 -8.63 -2.00 17.43
CA LEU A 199 -7.71 -0.90 17.69
C LEU A 199 -7.39 -0.67 19.17
N SER A 200 -8.17 -1.24 20.10
CA SER A 200 -7.86 -1.20 21.54
C SER A 200 -6.58 -1.97 21.90
N LYS A 201 -6.16 -2.91 21.04
CA LYS A 201 -4.96 -3.75 21.23
C LYS A 201 -3.66 -3.08 20.79
N ASP A 202 -3.68 -1.76 20.53
CA ASP A 202 -2.49 -0.96 20.17
C ASP A 202 -1.72 -1.52 18.95
N VAL A 203 -2.50 -1.93 17.94
CA VAL A 203 -2.02 -2.60 16.72
C VAL A 203 -1.35 -1.66 15.72
N ILE A 204 -1.48 -0.34 15.86
CA ILE A 204 -0.90 0.65 14.95
C ILE A 204 0.28 1.36 15.62
N LYS A 205 1.45 1.31 14.98
CA LYS A 205 2.68 1.96 15.45
C LYS A 205 3.21 2.94 14.39
N PRO A 206 3.71 4.11 14.80
CA PRO A 206 3.57 4.76 16.11
C PRO A 206 2.11 5.08 16.52
N SER A 207 1.86 5.26 17.81
CA SER A 207 0.50 5.39 18.39
C SER A 207 -0.30 6.59 17.86
N VAL A 208 0.40 7.68 17.46
CA VAL A 208 -0.23 8.88 16.88
C VAL A 208 -1.11 8.56 15.67
N PHE A 209 -0.70 7.60 14.84
CA PHE A 209 -1.49 7.16 13.70
C PHE A 209 -2.72 6.34 14.14
N GLY A 210 -2.58 5.55 15.20
CA GLY A 210 -3.71 4.85 15.81
C GLY A 210 -4.75 5.80 16.41
N ASP A 211 -4.32 6.91 17.00
CA ASP A 211 -5.22 7.97 17.51
C ASP A 211 -6.04 8.61 16.40
N HIS A 212 -5.39 8.91 15.25
CA HIS A 212 -6.09 9.44 14.08
C HIS A 212 -7.13 8.47 13.55
N VAL A 213 -6.80 7.19 13.41
CA VAL A 213 -7.74 6.16 12.93
C VAL A 213 -8.92 6.02 13.89
N ARG A 214 -8.68 5.98 15.21
CA ARG A 214 -9.76 5.95 16.21
C ARG A 214 -10.68 7.17 16.11
N LYS A 215 -10.13 8.35 15.84
CA LYS A 215 -10.92 9.57 15.63
C LYS A 215 -11.81 9.44 14.40
N TRP A 216 -11.26 9.03 13.25
CA TRP A 216 -12.02 8.85 12.02
C TRP A 216 -13.18 7.86 12.18
N ILE A 217 -12.95 6.73 12.86
CA ILE A 217 -14.00 5.72 13.07
C ILE A 217 -15.10 6.25 13.99
N LYS A 218 -14.75 7.05 15.03
CA LYS A 218 -15.72 7.66 15.94
C LYS A 218 -16.57 8.74 15.29
N GLU A 219 -16.08 9.38 14.23
CA GLU A 219 -16.84 10.36 13.43
C GLU A 219 -17.92 9.70 12.56
N GLY A 220 -17.90 8.37 12.43
CA GLY A 220 -18.87 7.58 11.67
C GLY A 220 -18.28 7.05 10.36
N LEU A 221 -18.60 5.80 10.03
CA LEU A 221 -18.23 5.17 8.76
C LEU A 221 -19.42 5.13 7.81
N ASN A 222 -19.20 5.54 6.56
CA ASN A 222 -20.16 5.36 5.47
C ASN A 222 -19.84 4.10 4.69
N ASP A 223 -20.88 3.51 4.09
CA ASP A 223 -20.72 2.37 3.19
C ASP A 223 -19.84 2.72 1.99
N LEU A 224 -19.14 1.71 1.48
CA LEU A 224 -18.04 1.88 0.55
C LEU A 224 -18.38 1.30 -0.82
N SER A 225 -18.35 2.14 -1.86
CA SER A 225 -18.47 1.65 -3.24
C SER A 225 -17.23 0.85 -3.66
N ILE A 226 -17.43 -0.44 -3.92
CA ILE A 226 -16.39 -1.45 -4.22
C ILE A 226 -16.45 -1.98 -5.66
N SER A 227 -17.23 -1.38 -6.56
CA SER A 227 -17.10 -1.57 -8.01
C SER A 227 -17.17 -0.25 -8.76
N ARG A 228 -16.82 -0.28 -10.05
CA ARG A 228 -17.00 0.83 -10.99
C ARG A 228 -17.54 0.30 -12.33
N PRO A 229 -18.31 1.08 -13.10
CA PRO A 229 -18.75 0.66 -14.43
C PRO A 229 -17.55 0.45 -15.37
N LYS A 230 -17.57 -0.64 -16.14
CA LYS A 230 -16.52 -0.99 -17.11
C LYS A 230 -16.36 0.05 -18.23
N SER A 231 -17.41 0.80 -18.53
CA SER A 231 -17.38 1.93 -19.46
C SER A 231 -16.41 3.04 -19.02
N ARG A 232 -16.16 3.16 -17.72
CA ARG A 232 -15.27 4.17 -17.14
C ARG A 232 -13.86 3.64 -16.93
N ILE A 233 -13.75 2.42 -16.41
CA ILE A 233 -12.47 1.75 -16.15
C ILE A 233 -12.54 0.37 -16.77
N SER A 234 -11.77 0.13 -17.83
CA SER A 234 -11.74 -1.18 -18.48
C SER A 234 -10.56 -2.03 -18.05
N TRP A 235 -9.51 -1.40 -17.50
CA TRP A 235 -8.32 -2.08 -16.99
C TRP A 235 -8.45 -2.43 -15.50
N GLY A 236 -9.02 -3.61 -15.23
CA GLY A 236 -9.18 -4.16 -13.88
C GLY A 236 -9.81 -5.54 -13.88
N ILE A 237 -10.11 -6.05 -12.68
CA ILE A 237 -10.71 -7.38 -12.49
C ILE A 237 -12.24 -7.29 -12.60
N PRO A 238 -12.91 -8.05 -13.48
CA PRO A 238 -14.36 -8.02 -13.59
C PRO A 238 -15.02 -8.60 -12.34
N VAL A 239 -16.17 -8.02 -11.96
CA VAL A 239 -17.00 -8.55 -10.88
C VAL A 239 -17.53 -9.94 -11.28
N PRO A 240 -17.39 -10.97 -10.42
CA PRO A 240 -17.93 -12.29 -10.70
C PRO A 240 -19.43 -12.26 -11.03
N ASN A 241 -19.79 -12.81 -12.19
CA ASN A 241 -21.15 -12.84 -12.72
C ASN A 241 -21.74 -11.46 -13.10
N ASP A 242 -20.91 -10.42 -13.26
CA ASP A 242 -21.33 -9.10 -13.75
C ASP A 242 -20.17 -8.39 -14.50
N ASP A 243 -19.98 -8.74 -15.77
CA ASP A 243 -18.90 -8.20 -16.61
C ASP A 243 -19.08 -6.71 -16.98
N SER A 244 -20.20 -6.10 -16.59
CA SER A 244 -20.43 -4.65 -16.75
C SER A 244 -19.71 -3.83 -15.68
N GLN A 245 -19.21 -4.49 -14.63
CA GLN A 245 -18.61 -3.87 -13.45
C GLN A 245 -17.18 -4.39 -13.25
N ILE A 246 -16.28 -3.48 -12.88
CA ILE A 246 -14.91 -3.78 -12.49
C ILE A 246 -14.77 -3.61 -10.98
N ILE A 247 -14.11 -4.55 -10.33
CA ILE A 247 -13.79 -4.52 -8.90
C ILE A 247 -12.94 -3.29 -8.61
N TYR A 248 -13.28 -2.60 -7.52
CA TYR A 248 -12.58 -1.43 -7.05
C TYR A 248 -11.12 -1.74 -6.72
N VAL A 249 -10.21 -0.89 -7.24
CA VAL A 249 -8.76 -1.07 -7.14
C VAL A 249 -8.27 -1.29 -5.71
N TRP A 250 -8.86 -0.67 -4.69
CA TRP A 250 -8.41 -0.88 -3.31
C TRP A 250 -8.85 -2.23 -2.74
N LEU A 251 -9.99 -2.78 -3.17
CA LEU A 251 -10.38 -4.14 -2.79
C LEU A 251 -9.46 -5.16 -3.46
N ASP A 252 -9.21 -4.99 -4.76
CA ASP A 252 -8.24 -5.75 -5.54
C ASP A 252 -6.85 -5.71 -4.88
N ALA A 253 -6.29 -4.51 -4.73
CA ALA A 253 -4.97 -4.29 -4.18
C ALA A 253 -4.83 -4.86 -2.77
N LEU A 254 -5.79 -4.68 -1.85
CA LEU A 254 -5.66 -5.18 -0.48
C LEU A 254 -5.66 -6.72 -0.40
N VAL A 255 -6.31 -7.42 -1.35
CA VAL A 255 -6.35 -8.89 -1.38
C VAL A 255 -4.99 -9.50 -1.72
N ASN A 256 -4.02 -8.73 -2.23
CA ASN A 256 -2.66 -9.23 -2.54
C ASN A 256 -2.03 -9.95 -1.34
N TYR A 257 -2.30 -9.45 -0.14
CA TYR A 257 -1.81 -9.99 1.12
C TYR A 257 -2.34 -11.40 1.39
N LEU A 258 -3.61 -11.65 1.07
CA LEU A 258 -4.22 -12.98 1.17
C LEU A 258 -3.70 -13.89 0.06
N THR A 259 -3.49 -13.39 -1.16
CA THR A 259 -2.89 -14.19 -2.24
C THR A 259 -1.54 -14.77 -1.82
N VAL A 260 -0.65 -13.95 -1.24
CA VAL A 260 0.65 -14.45 -0.74
C VAL A 260 0.48 -15.26 0.55
N GLY A 261 -0.40 -14.86 1.47
CA GLY A 261 -0.64 -15.56 2.73
C GLY A 261 -1.25 -16.96 2.58
N HIS A 262 -1.89 -17.24 1.44
CA HIS A 262 -2.52 -18.52 1.09
C HIS A 262 -1.89 -19.20 -0.14
N TYR A 263 -0.71 -18.74 -0.58
CA TYR A 263 -0.02 -19.29 -1.75
C TYR A 263 0.26 -20.80 -1.59
N GLY A 264 -0.11 -21.60 -2.59
CA GLY A 264 0.24 -23.02 -2.67
C GLY A 264 -0.64 -24.00 -1.88
N GLY A 265 -1.83 -23.61 -1.41
CA GLY A 265 -2.85 -24.53 -0.89
C GLY A 265 -2.52 -25.25 0.42
N ASN A 266 -1.37 -24.95 1.04
CA ASN A 266 -1.01 -25.42 2.37
C ASN A 266 -1.20 -24.31 3.40
N GLU A 267 -1.65 -24.73 4.58
CA GLU A 267 -2.07 -23.92 5.72
C GLU A 267 -1.07 -22.85 6.22
N PHE A 268 -1.62 -21.65 6.44
CA PHE A 268 -1.36 -20.66 7.51
C PHE A 268 0.01 -19.95 7.60
N MET A 269 0.32 -19.07 6.64
CA MET A 269 1.17 -17.88 6.93
C MET A 269 0.35 -16.65 7.35
N TRP A 270 -0.95 -16.82 7.62
CA TRP A 270 -1.90 -15.78 7.99
C TRP A 270 -2.29 -15.86 9.48
N PRO A 271 -2.48 -14.74 10.20
CA PRO A 271 -2.46 -13.35 9.73
C PRO A 271 -1.07 -12.74 9.62
N ILE A 272 -0.96 -11.68 8.82
CA ILE A 272 0.24 -10.83 8.74
C ILE A 272 0.65 -10.35 10.13
N ASP A 273 1.92 -10.55 10.46
CA ASP A 273 2.50 -10.06 11.70
C ASP A 273 2.77 -8.56 11.65
N CYS A 274 3.22 -8.02 10.52
CA CYS A 274 3.46 -6.59 10.36
C CYS A 274 3.22 -6.10 8.93
N HIS A 275 2.31 -5.13 8.77
CA HIS A 275 2.20 -4.32 7.56
C HIS A 275 3.05 -3.07 7.67
N ILE A 276 4.03 -2.88 6.79
CA ILE A 276 4.72 -1.60 6.63
C ILE A 276 3.96 -0.76 5.61
N ILE A 277 3.52 0.44 5.99
CA ILE A 277 2.77 1.34 5.09
C ILE A 277 3.16 2.81 5.26
N GLY A 278 2.94 3.60 4.22
CA GLY A 278 2.97 5.06 4.30
C GLY A 278 1.68 5.63 4.90
N LYS A 279 1.78 6.80 5.55
CA LYS A 279 0.63 7.48 6.18
C LYS A 279 -0.54 7.80 5.24
N ASP A 280 -0.27 7.95 3.94
CA ASP A 280 -1.27 8.24 2.91
C ASP A 280 -2.24 7.10 2.65
N ILE A 281 -1.86 5.87 3.00
CA ILE A 281 -2.70 4.68 2.78
C ILE A 281 -3.20 4.05 4.08
N LEU A 282 -3.05 4.78 5.20
CA LEU A 282 -3.43 4.32 6.53
C LEU A 282 -4.92 3.99 6.61
N LYS A 283 -5.79 4.83 6.04
CA LYS A 283 -7.25 4.59 6.01
C LYS A 283 -7.60 3.25 5.37
N PHE A 284 -6.99 2.93 4.23
CA PHE A 284 -7.26 1.67 3.53
C PHE A 284 -6.82 0.46 4.35
N HIS A 285 -5.68 0.53 5.03
CA HIS A 285 -5.11 -0.60 5.77
C HIS A 285 -5.67 -0.76 7.20
N ALA A 286 -6.15 0.33 7.81
CA ALA A 286 -6.61 0.33 9.19
C ALA A 286 -8.14 0.37 9.34
N ILE A 287 -8.88 0.65 8.26
CA ILE A 287 -10.35 0.69 8.25
C ILE A 287 -10.91 -0.28 7.22
N TYR A 288 -10.58 -0.10 5.94
CA TYR A 288 -11.21 -0.91 4.88
C TYR A 288 -10.74 -2.36 4.94
N TRP A 289 -9.43 -2.57 5.04
CA TRP A 289 -8.86 -3.90 5.04
C TRP A 289 -9.36 -4.78 6.20
N PRO A 290 -9.31 -4.31 7.47
CA PRO A 290 -9.80 -5.13 8.56
C PRO A 290 -11.32 -5.35 8.48
N ALA A 291 -12.10 -4.38 7.98
CA ALA A 291 -13.54 -4.59 7.76
C ALA A 291 -13.81 -5.66 6.70
N PHE A 292 -13.09 -5.66 5.58
CA PHE A 292 -13.19 -6.72 4.57
C PHE A 292 -12.81 -8.09 5.14
N LEU A 293 -11.75 -8.16 5.96
CA LEU A 293 -11.34 -9.40 6.60
C LEU A 293 -12.38 -9.93 7.59
N LEU A 294 -12.97 -9.05 8.43
CA LEU A 294 -14.05 -9.41 9.35
C LEU A 294 -15.28 -9.92 8.59
N ALA A 295 -15.71 -9.18 7.56
CA ALA A 295 -16.83 -9.57 6.70
C ALA A 295 -16.61 -10.94 6.04
N ALA A 296 -15.35 -11.29 5.72
CA ALA A 296 -14.99 -12.56 5.13
C ALA A 296 -14.56 -13.64 6.16
N GLY A 297 -14.64 -13.35 7.47
CA GLY A 297 -14.32 -14.29 8.55
C GLY A 297 -12.83 -14.64 8.68
N TYR A 298 -11.92 -13.74 8.29
CA TYR A 298 -10.48 -13.92 8.43
C TYR A 298 -9.91 -13.22 9.68
N ASN A 299 -8.79 -13.76 10.18
CA ASN A 299 -8.03 -13.10 11.25
C ASN A 299 -7.48 -11.74 10.79
N LEU A 300 -7.46 -10.77 11.69
CA LEU A 300 -6.93 -9.43 11.44
C LEU A 300 -5.41 -9.38 11.54
N PRO A 301 -4.74 -8.40 10.87
CA PRO A 301 -3.31 -8.19 11.03
C PRO A 301 -2.94 -7.92 12.48
N LYS A 302 -1.78 -8.41 12.91
CA LYS A 302 -1.29 -8.23 14.29
C LYS A 302 -0.76 -6.82 14.53
N GLN A 303 -0.11 -6.24 13.52
CA GLN A 303 0.47 -4.91 13.60
C GLN A 303 0.46 -4.18 12.25
N ILE A 304 0.25 -2.87 12.29
CA ILE A 304 0.52 -1.92 11.20
C ILE A 304 1.61 -0.97 11.67
N PHE A 305 2.75 -0.95 10.98
CA PHE A 305 3.76 0.08 11.12
C PHE A 305 3.56 1.13 10.03
N CYS A 306 3.12 2.30 10.45
CA CYS A 306 2.86 3.45 9.60
C CYS A 306 4.02 4.44 9.69
N HIS A 307 4.54 4.87 8.54
CA HIS A 307 5.60 5.86 8.46
C HIS A 307 5.20 7.10 7.65
N SER A 308 5.77 8.24 8.03
CA SER A 308 5.72 9.51 7.31
C SER A 308 6.60 9.49 6.05
N HIS A 309 6.51 10.53 5.23
CA HIS A 309 7.12 10.58 3.90
C HIS A 309 8.42 11.37 3.90
N TRP A 310 9.21 11.15 2.85
CA TRP A 310 10.30 12.04 2.48
C TRP A 310 9.79 13.26 1.70
N THR A 311 10.33 14.43 2.01
CA THR A 311 10.08 15.68 1.28
C THR A 311 11.35 16.10 0.54
N VAL A 312 11.20 16.79 -0.59
CA VAL A 312 12.34 17.29 -1.37
C VAL A 312 12.02 18.70 -1.82
N ASN A 313 12.97 19.61 -1.63
CA ASN A 313 12.90 20.95 -2.18
C ASN A 313 13.64 20.97 -3.54
N HIS A 314 12.95 21.44 -4.59
CA HIS A 314 13.61 21.85 -5.82
C HIS A 314 13.49 23.37 -5.92
N GLU A 315 14.50 24.11 -5.48
CA GLU A 315 14.73 25.40 -6.12
C GLU A 315 15.20 25.14 -7.56
N LYS A 316 14.76 25.97 -8.51
CA LYS A 316 15.33 26.02 -9.85
C LYS A 316 16.82 26.31 -9.70
N VAL A 317 17.66 25.28 -9.87
CA VAL A 317 19.10 25.44 -9.92
C VAL A 317 19.42 26.34 -11.12
N CYS A 318 19.99 27.51 -10.86
CA CYS A 318 20.54 28.38 -11.90
C CYS A 318 21.53 27.54 -12.74
N GLU A 319 21.28 27.41 -14.04
CA GLU A 319 22.07 26.58 -14.98
C GLU A 319 23.57 26.93 -15.03
N LYS A 320 23.98 28.05 -14.42
CA LYS A 320 25.37 28.53 -14.40
C LYS A 320 26.17 28.18 -13.15
N CYS A 321 25.57 27.58 -12.13
CA CYS A 321 26.27 27.23 -10.88
C CYS A 321 26.33 25.70 -10.74
N GLN A 322 27.52 25.13 -10.57
CA GLN A 322 27.68 23.68 -10.34
C GLN A 322 26.84 23.22 -9.15
N PRO A 323 26.20 22.03 -9.21
CA PRO A 323 25.28 21.59 -8.17
C PRO A 323 26.05 21.10 -6.95
N ILE A 324 26.26 21.99 -5.97
CA ILE A 324 26.43 21.58 -4.59
C ILE A 324 25.01 21.36 -4.06
N LEU A 325 24.69 20.11 -3.71
CA LEU A 325 23.47 19.74 -3.02
C LEU A 325 23.51 20.35 -1.62
N VAL A 326 23.13 21.62 -1.51
CA VAL A 326 22.95 22.30 -0.23
C VAL A 326 21.51 22.06 0.20
N VAL A 327 21.32 21.22 1.21
CA VAL A 327 20.04 21.05 1.90
C VAL A 327 19.82 22.31 2.75
N HIS A 328 19.20 23.35 2.17
CA HIS A 328 18.79 24.54 2.92
C HIS A 328 17.44 24.31 3.62
N ILE A 329 17.39 24.67 4.90
CA ILE A 329 16.21 24.64 5.77
C ILE A 329 15.34 25.87 5.44
N VAL A 330 14.21 25.67 4.77
CA VAL A 330 13.15 26.69 4.56
C VAL A 330 11.77 26.03 4.70
N HIS A 331 10.80 26.76 5.26
CA HIS A 331 9.49 26.31 5.75
C HIS A 331 8.41 25.95 4.71
N ASP A 332 8.76 25.59 3.47
CA ASP A 332 7.76 25.28 2.42
C ASP A 332 8.02 23.88 1.80
N TYR A 333 7.57 22.83 2.50
CA TYR A 333 7.87 21.43 2.15
C TYR A 333 6.80 20.83 1.23
N ASN A 334 7.16 20.55 -0.02
CA ASN A 334 6.31 19.76 -0.93
C ASN A 334 6.66 18.26 -0.88
N LYS A 335 5.69 17.40 -0.57
CA LYS A 335 5.80 15.93 -0.67
C LYS A 335 6.31 15.51 -2.05
N MET A 336 7.23 14.54 -2.10
CA MET A 336 7.59 13.87 -3.35
C MET A 336 6.41 13.08 -3.90
N SER A 337 6.00 13.38 -5.12
CA SER A 337 4.94 12.63 -5.79
C SER A 337 5.17 12.59 -7.29
N LYS A 338 4.83 11.45 -7.90
CA LYS A 338 4.93 11.24 -9.35
C LYS A 338 4.17 12.30 -10.14
N SER A 339 2.99 12.71 -9.65
CA SER A 339 2.16 13.74 -10.28
C SER A 339 2.79 15.13 -10.30
N LYS A 340 3.64 15.45 -9.31
CA LYS A 340 4.37 16.73 -9.22
C LYS A 340 5.74 16.72 -9.89
N GLY A 341 6.24 15.55 -10.33
CA GLY A 341 7.54 15.42 -11.00
C GLY A 341 8.76 15.71 -10.13
N ASN A 342 8.59 15.84 -8.81
CA ASN A 342 9.65 16.19 -7.85
C ASN A 342 10.31 14.96 -7.20
N VAL A 343 10.54 13.89 -7.96
CA VAL A 343 11.01 12.60 -7.41
C VAL A 343 12.52 12.46 -7.50
N ILE A 344 13.15 11.93 -6.45
CA ILE A 344 14.57 11.55 -6.47
C ILE A 344 14.71 10.11 -6.95
N ASP A 345 15.59 9.91 -7.95
CA ASP A 345 15.98 8.59 -8.45
C ASP A 345 16.90 7.87 -7.45
N PRO A 346 16.47 6.73 -6.85
CA PRO A 346 17.28 5.96 -5.92
C PRO A 346 18.54 5.38 -6.56
N ILE A 347 18.53 5.05 -7.85
CA ILE A 347 19.69 4.43 -8.52
C ILE A 347 20.87 5.40 -8.52
N SER A 348 20.61 6.67 -8.85
CA SER A 348 21.65 7.72 -8.80
C SER A 348 22.32 7.83 -7.43
N LEU A 349 21.55 7.71 -6.34
CA LEU A 349 22.07 7.78 -4.97
C LEU A 349 22.87 6.54 -4.58
N ILE A 350 22.36 5.35 -4.93
CA ILE A 350 23.05 4.07 -4.67
C ILE A 350 24.40 4.03 -5.41
N ASN A 351 24.44 4.46 -6.66
CA ASN A 351 25.68 4.52 -7.44
C ASN A 351 26.70 5.49 -6.86
N ARG A 352 26.24 6.61 -6.27
CA ARG A 352 27.11 7.65 -5.72
C ARG A 352 27.63 7.33 -4.32
N TYR A 353 26.77 6.81 -3.45
CA TYR A 353 27.07 6.65 -2.01
C TYR A 353 27.22 5.19 -1.57
N GLY A 354 27.05 4.25 -2.49
CA GLY A 354 27.02 2.82 -2.19
C GLY A 354 25.67 2.38 -1.62
N CYS A 355 25.37 1.08 -1.75
CA CYS A 355 24.12 0.50 -1.26
C CYS A 355 23.96 0.68 0.25
N ASP A 356 24.96 0.29 1.04
CA ASP A 356 24.88 0.39 2.50
C ASP A 356 24.81 1.85 2.99
N GLY A 357 25.53 2.77 2.34
CA GLY A 357 25.47 4.19 2.65
C GLY A 357 24.06 4.76 2.44
N PHE A 358 23.44 4.44 1.31
CA PHE A 358 22.06 4.80 1.01
C PHE A 358 21.06 4.20 2.01
N ARG A 359 21.19 2.90 2.30
CA ARG A 359 20.32 2.17 3.24
C ARG A 359 20.42 2.74 4.66
N TYR A 360 21.65 2.93 5.14
CA TYR A 360 21.92 3.51 6.46
C TYR A 360 21.33 4.91 6.57
N PHE A 361 21.58 5.77 5.58
CA PHE A 361 21.06 7.13 5.58
C PHE A 361 19.53 7.13 5.72
N LEU A 362 18.83 6.36 4.87
CA LEU A 362 17.37 6.34 4.91
C LEU A 362 16.82 5.82 6.23
N LEU A 363 17.35 4.72 6.76
CA LEU A 363 16.88 4.15 8.01
C LEU A 363 17.22 5.03 9.23
N ARG A 364 18.37 5.70 9.22
CA ARG A 364 18.85 6.51 10.34
C ARG A 364 18.23 7.90 10.38
N ALA A 365 18.01 8.52 9.22
CA ALA A 365 17.51 9.88 9.13
C ALA A 365 15.98 9.92 9.14
N SER A 366 15.29 8.87 8.65
CA SER A 366 13.83 8.87 8.68
C SER A 366 13.27 8.71 10.09
N VAL A 367 12.36 9.60 10.46
CA VAL A 367 11.57 9.47 11.69
C VAL A 367 10.14 9.05 11.31
N PRO A 368 9.63 7.89 11.77
CA PRO A 368 8.32 7.40 11.33
C PRO A 368 7.15 8.37 11.58
N THR A 369 7.23 9.21 12.62
CA THR A 369 6.15 10.14 12.98
C THR A 369 6.13 11.44 12.14
N ASN A 370 7.26 11.86 11.56
CA ASN A 370 7.39 13.18 10.96
C ASN A 370 7.93 13.08 9.53
N ASP A 371 7.46 13.97 8.65
CA ASP A 371 8.05 14.03 7.32
C ASP A 371 9.52 14.44 7.43
N THR A 372 10.37 13.71 6.71
CA THR A 372 11.83 13.87 6.78
C THR A 372 12.33 14.52 5.48
N SER A 373 13.18 15.53 5.61
CA SER A 373 13.78 16.26 4.48
C SER A 373 15.16 15.76 4.12
#